data_AF-A0AA35T8R7-F1
#
_entry.id   AF-A0AA35T8R7-F1
#
_cell.length_a   1.000
_cell.length_b   1.000
_cell.length_c   1.000
_cell.angle_alpha   90.00
_cell.angle_beta   90.00
_cell.angle_gamma   90.00
#
_symmetry.space_group_name_H-M   'P 1'
#
loop_
_entity.id
_entity.type
_entity.pdbx_description
1 polymer ?
#
loop_
_entity_poly.entity_id
_entity_poly.type
_entity_poly.pdbx_seq_one_letter_code
_entity_poly.pdbx_strand_id
1 'polypeptide(L)'
;MKTVTAPKLPPIPGVIVNGPNLTEDSTSTSLAYTYTLIPSQRGVLRIPAIEYTYFDPSRAVYATTQTAPIPVSVRPNPNETAEEETGSSPWLLWLILLAILIVALGIGGYLWYRVGFVIPTRRKPNAETGTDTLERGGLRKRNTQGTETEPITPASQAREALEGLTHSDTTENATTFANALAQTLYQYLEGTLALSQRNIDTAREVCTHAGISEPVLDGLIDLLTKCDYHRFAPVPLSTDERDALIARAEAVINDIENLQNAHDA
;
A
#
# COMPACT_ATOMS: atom_id res chain seq x y z
N MET A 1 -3.01 -48.50 -22.03
CA MET A 1 -2.80 -47.43 -21.03
C MET A 1 -2.31 -46.18 -21.78
N LYS A 2 -3.01 -45.05 -21.68
CA LYS A 2 -2.56 -43.78 -22.28
C LYS A 2 -1.50 -43.18 -21.36
N THR A 3 -0.23 -43.36 -21.67
CA THR A 3 0.88 -42.85 -20.84
C THR A 3 1.24 -41.44 -21.30
N VAL A 4 0.43 -40.45 -20.92
CA VAL A 4 0.79 -39.03 -21.10
C VAL A 4 1.52 -38.60 -19.83
N THR A 5 2.82 -38.38 -19.93
CA THR A 5 3.67 -37.93 -18.82
C THR A 5 3.72 -36.41 -18.72
N ALA A 6 4.02 -35.92 -17.53
CA ALA A 6 4.21 -34.49 -17.30
C ALA A 6 5.35 -33.92 -18.17
N PRO A 7 5.22 -32.68 -18.67
CA PRO A 7 6.26 -32.02 -19.45
C PRO A 7 7.47 -31.72 -18.57
N LYS A 8 8.69 -32.03 -19.02
CA LYS A 8 9.91 -31.78 -18.23
C LYS A 8 10.26 -30.30 -18.30
N LEU A 9 10.35 -29.65 -17.14
CA LEU A 9 10.80 -28.26 -17.06
C LEU A 9 12.33 -28.18 -17.21
N PRO A 10 12.85 -27.27 -18.05
CA PRO A 10 14.27 -26.97 -18.09
C PRO A 10 14.73 -26.30 -16.79
N PRO A 11 16.03 -26.35 -16.45
CA PRO A 11 16.56 -25.69 -15.26
C PRO A 11 16.37 -24.17 -15.37
N ILE A 12 15.78 -23.58 -14.32
CA ILE A 12 15.52 -22.15 -14.23
C ILE A 12 16.46 -21.55 -13.17
N PRO A 13 17.43 -20.69 -13.55
CA PRO A 13 18.37 -20.11 -12.60
C PRO A 13 17.67 -19.35 -11.47
N GLY A 14 18.05 -19.62 -10.23
CA GLY A 14 17.50 -18.92 -9.06
C GLY A 14 16.03 -19.24 -8.77
N VAL A 15 15.51 -20.38 -9.23
CA VAL A 15 14.14 -20.83 -8.96
C VAL A 15 14.13 -22.28 -8.50
N ILE A 16 13.49 -22.53 -7.36
CA ILE A 16 13.20 -23.88 -6.90
C ILE A 16 11.87 -24.31 -7.52
N VAL A 17 11.86 -25.49 -8.16
CA VAL A 17 10.69 -26.04 -8.85
C VAL A 17 10.16 -27.25 -8.06
N ASN A 18 8.90 -27.18 -7.63
CA ASN A 18 8.20 -28.29 -6.98
C ASN A 18 7.06 -28.81 -7.88
N GLY A 19 6.82 -30.12 -7.86
CA GLY A 19 5.87 -30.82 -8.74
C GLY A 19 6.57 -31.85 -9.65
N PRO A 20 5.89 -32.39 -10.68
CA PRO A 20 4.53 -32.07 -11.12
C PRO A 20 3.44 -32.64 -10.20
N ASN A 21 2.34 -31.90 -10.04
CA ASN A 21 1.09 -32.43 -9.52
C ASN A 21 0.06 -32.51 -10.65
N LEU A 22 -0.64 -33.64 -10.79
CA LEU A 22 -1.72 -33.79 -11.76
C LEU A 22 -2.94 -33.01 -11.24
N THR A 23 -3.45 -32.09 -12.05
CA THR A 23 -4.72 -31.41 -11.79
C THR A 23 -5.81 -32.22 -12.49
N GLU A 24 -6.61 -32.96 -11.73
CA GLU A 24 -7.79 -33.66 -12.27
C GLU A 24 -8.88 -32.64 -12.59
N ASP A 25 -8.91 -32.17 -13.84
CA ASP A 25 -10.06 -31.48 -14.39
C ASP A 25 -10.98 -32.52 -15.05
N SER A 26 -12.25 -32.56 -14.64
CA SER A 26 -13.25 -33.62 -14.91
C SER A 26 -13.62 -33.83 -16.40
N THR A 27 -12.92 -33.19 -17.33
CA THR A 27 -13.17 -33.31 -18.77
C THR A 27 -12.21 -34.31 -19.38
N SER A 28 -12.71 -35.49 -19.80
CA SER A 28 -11.96 -36.67 -20.30
C SER A 28 -10.92 -36.46 -21.44
N THR A 29 -10.76 -35.23 -21.92
CA THR A 29 -9.95 -34.91 -23.11
C THR A 29 -8.70 -34.08 -22.80
N SER A 30 -8.59 -33.43 -21.63
CA SER A 30 -7.44 -32.58 -21.27
C SER A 30 -6.75 -33.07 -19.99
N LEU A 31 -5.42 -33.09 -19.98
CA LEU A 31 -4.61 -33.40 -18.79
C LEU A 31 -3.78 -32.16 -18.43
N ALA A 32 -3.93 -31.67 -17.21
CA ALA A 32 -3.21 -30.50 -16.71
C ALA A 32 -2.22 -30.90 -15.61
N TYR A 33 -1.01 -30.35 -15.67
CA TYR A 33 0.03 -30.55 -14.67
C TYR A 33 0.43 -29.21 -14.06
N THR A 34 0.49 -29.15 -12.73
CA THR A 34 0.85 -27.94 -11.98
C THR A 34 2.26 -28.03 -11.41
N TYR A 35 3.02 -26.96 -11.58
CA TYR A 35 4.35 -26.78 -11.02
C TYR A 35 4.39 -25.51 -10.16
N THR A 36 4.93 -25.63 -8.95
CA THR A 36 5.15 -24.48 -8.06
C THR A 36 6.57 -23.96 -8.24
N LEU A 37 6.69 -22.69 -8.58
CA LEU A 37 7.98 -22.01 -8.79
C LEU A 37 8.25 -21.07 -7.62
N ILE A 38 9.38 -21.24 -6.94
CA ILE A 38 9.80 -20.41 -5.81
C ILE A 38 11.06 -19.64 -6.22
N PRO A 39 10.95 -18.36 -6.62
CA PRO A 39 12.09 -17.54 -7.00
C PRO A 39 12.93 -17.16 -5.77
N SER A 40 14.26 -17.19 -5.93
CA SER A 40 15.24 -16.83 -4.91
C SER A 40 15.80 -15.41 -5.09
N GLN A 41 15.51 -14.76 -6.22
CA GLN A 41 15.99 -13.41 -6.55
C GLN A 41 14.85 -12.56 -7.10
N ARG A 42 14.93 -11.25 -6.83
CA ARG A 42 14.00 -10.24 -7.34
C ARG A 42 14.32 -9.89 -8.79
N GLY A 43 13.35 -9.39 -9.55
CA GLY A 43 13.54 -8.92 -10.92
C GLY A 43 12.78 -9.75 -11.96
N VAL A 44 13.16 -9.62 -13.23
CA VAL A 44 12.48 -10.29 -14.34
C VAL A 44 13.05 -11.69 -14.53
N LEU A 45 12.31 -12.68 -14.06
CA LEU A 45 12.57 -14.09 -14.30
C LEU A 45 12.09 -14.48 -15.70
N ARG A 46 12.87 -15.30 -16.41
CA ARG A 46 12.45 -15.88 -17.70
C ARG A 46 12.36 -17.39 -17.59
N ILE A 47 11.15 -17.92 -17.71
CA ILE A 47 10.92 -19.36 -17.84
C ILE A 47 11.34 -19.73 -19.27
N PRO A 48 12.28 -20.67 -19.47
CA PRO A 48 12.71 -21.07 -20.81
C PRO A 48 11.58 -21.76 -21.58
N ALA A 49 11.76 -21.92 -22.89
CA ALA A 49 10.88 -22.74 -23.71
C ALA A 49 10.79 -24.16 -23.13
N ILE A 50 9.57 -24.65 -22.94
CA ILE A 50 9.31 -26.00 -22.43
C ILE A 50 9.13 -26.91 -23.63
N GLU A 51 9.96 -27.93 -23.74
CA GLU A 51 9.88 -28.94 -24.80
C GLU A 51 8.98 -30.10 -24.38
N TYR A 52 8.16 -30.57 -25.33
CA TYR A 52 7.30 -31.72 -25.14
C TYR A 52 7.38 -32.66 -26.34
N THR A 53 7.83 -33.89 -26.09
CA THR A 53 7.91 -34.95 -27.10
C THR A 53 6.70 -35.87 -26.99
N TYR A 54 6.01 -36.07 -28.10
CA TYR A 54 4.84 -36.94 -28.20
C TYR A 54 4.93 -37.82 -29.45
N PHE A 55 4.19 -38.93 -29.45
CA PHE A 55 4.07 -39.79 -30.62
C PHE A 55 2.92 -39.30 -31.50
N ASP A 56 3.19 -38.97 -32.77
CA ASP A 56 2.17 -38.63 -33.76
C ASP A 56 1.68 -39.90 -34.46
N PRO A 57 0.44 -40.37 -34.19
CA PRO A 57 -0.06 -41.62 -34.75
C PRO A 57 -0.30 -41.56 -36.26
N SER A 58 -0.48 -40.36 -36.83
CA SER A 58 -0.71 -40.19 -38.28
C SER A 58 0.58 -40.40 -39.08
N ARG A 59 1.73 -40.05 -38.48
CA ARG A 59 3.05 -40.15 -39.11
C ARG A 59 3.91 -41.30 -38.56
N ALA A 60 3.46 -41.97 -37.50
CA ALA A 60 4.18 -43.02 -36.79
C ALA A 60 5.60 -42.62 -36.34
N VAL A 61 5.79 -41.35 -35.97
CA VAL A 61 7.08 -40.78 -35.52
C VAL A 61 6.90 -39.99 -34.24
N TYR A 62 7.99 -39.84 -33.47
CA TYR A 62 8.03 -38.90 -32.36
C TYR A 62 8.22 -37.47 -32.89
N ALA A 63 7.37 -36.56 -32.44
CA ALA A 63 7.44 -35.14 -32.71
C ALA A 63 7.73 -34.38 -31.41
N THR A 64 8.52 -33.31 -31.50
CA THR A 64 8.78 -32.40 -30.38
C THR A 64 8.16 -31.05 -30.69
N THR A 65 7.43 -30.50 -29.73
CA THR A 65 6.93 -29.13 -29.77
C THR A 65 7.51 -28.33 -28.60
N GLN A 66 7.54 -27.01 -28.71
CA GLN A 66 8.12 -26.14 -27.70
C GLN A 66 7.26 -24.91 -27.47
N THR A 67 7.19 -24.45 -26.23
CA THR A 67 6.52 -23.18 -25.89
C THR A 67 7.41 -21.98 -26.18
N ALA A 68 6.82 -20.79 -26.22
CA ALA A 68 7.61 -19.56 -26.12
C ALA A 68 8.16 -19.38 -24.69
N PRO A 69 9.31 -18.69 -24.51
CA PRO A 69 9.76 -18.27 -23.19
C PRO A 69 8.75 -17.34 -22.51
N ILE A 70 8.52 -17.54 -21.21
CA ILE A 70 7.51 -16.80 -20.43
C ILE A 70 8.20 -15.84 -19.46
N PRO A 71 8.08 -14.51 -19.63
CA PRO A 71 8.62 -13.54 -18.67
C PRO A 71 7.71 -13.42 -17.44
N VAL A 72 8.31 -13.48 -16.25
CA VAL A 72 7.64 -13.35 -14.95
C VAL A 72 8.34 -12.27 -14.14
N SER A 73 7.58 -11.28 -13.65
CA SER A 73 8.13 -10.21 -12.81
C SER A 73 8.04 -10.59 -11.33
N VAL A 74 9.19 -10.77 -10.68
CA VAL A 74 9.30 -11.10 -9.25
C VAL A 74 9.50 -9.83 -8.44
N ARG A 75 8.52 -9.50 -7.60
CA ARG A 75 8.56 -8.33 -6.72
C ARG A 75 9.31 -8.62 -5.41
N PRO A 76 9.87 -7.58 -4.77
CA PRO A 76 10.38 -7.66 -3.40
C PRO A 76 9.34 -8.20 -2.43
N ASN A 77 9.79 -8.95 -1.42
CA ASN A 77 8.97 -9.21 -0.25
C ASN A 77 8.72 -7.87 0.48
N PRO A 78 7.47 -7.43 0.68
CA PRO A 78 7.18 -6.17 1.38
C PRO A 78 7.65 -6.14 2.84
N ASN A 79 7.94 -7.31 3.43
CA ASN A 79 8.48 -7.45 4.79
C ASN A 79 10.01 -7.58 4.82
N GLU A 80 10.68 -7.75 3.67
CA GLU A 80 12.13 -7.58 3.60
C GLU A 80 12.37 -6.09 3.42
N THR A 81 12.63 -5.39 4.54
CA THR A 81 13.16 -4.03 4.57
C THR A 81 14.21 -3.93 3.47
N ALA A 82 14.03 -2.98 2.57
CA ALA A 82 14.97 -2.74 1.48
C ALA A 82 16.34 -2.45 2.09
N GLU A 83 17.18 -3.48 2.18
CA GLU A 83 18.62 -3.30 2.32
C GLU A 83 19.08 -2.75 0.97
N GLU A 84 18.96 -1.44 0.86
CA GLU A 84 19.65 -0.67 -0.16
C GLU A 84 21.14 -0.90 0.05
N GLU A 85 21.75 -1.75 -0.78
CA GLU A 85 23.18 -1.70 -1.02
C GLU A 85 23.53 -0.38 -1.72
N THR A 86 23.50 0.72 -0.99
CA THR A 86 24.12 1.97 -1.39
C THR A 86 25.56 1.99 -0.89
N GLY A 87 26.45 1.53 -1.77
CA GLY A 87 27.84 1.96 -1.74
C GLY A 87 27.91 3.49 -1.67
N SER A 88 28.80 3.99 -0.79
CA SER A 88 28.96 5.40 -0.40
C SER A 88 27.91 5.91 0.59
N SER A 89 28.13 5.54 1.85
CA SER A 89 27.38 5.97 3.03
C SER A 89 27.45 7.51 3.24
N PRO A 90 26.33 8.26 3.16
CA PRO A 90 26.30 9.73 3.20
C PRO A 90 26.83 10.37 4.50
N TRP A 91 26.84 9.63 5.61
CA TRP A 91 27.36 10.11 6.90
C TRP A 91 28.88 10.37 6.88
N LEU A 92 29.64 9.68 6.01
CA LEU A 92 31.08 9.89 5.86
C LEU A 92 31.39 11.28 5.28
N LEU A 93 30.54 11.78 4.36
CA LEU A 93 30.66 13.15 3.84
C LEU A 93 30.36 14.19 4.94
N TRP A 94 29.36 13.93 5.78
CA TRP A 94 29.06 14.77 6.94
C TRP A 94 30.18 14.77 7.98
N LEU A 95 30.84 13.63 8.23
CA LEU A 95 32.01 13.55 9.11
C LEU A 95 33.20 14.34 8.56
N ILE A 96 33.45 14.28 7.25
CA ILE A 96 34.52 15.06 6.60
C ILE A 96 34.22 16.56 6.70
N LEU A 97 32.98 16.99 6.40
CA LEU A 97 32.57 18.39 6.54
C LEU A 97 32.69 18.88 7.99
N LEU A 98 32.31 18.06 8.96
CA LEU A 98 32.40 18.38 10.38
C LEU A 98 33.87 18.48 10.84
N ALA A 99 34.75 17.61 10.36
CA ALA A 99 36.18 17.68 10.65
C ALA A 99 36.82 18.98 10.09
N ILE A 100 36.47 19.37 8.86
CA ILE A 100 36.95 20.61 8.24
C ILE A 100 36.48 21.83 9.04
N LEU A 101 35.22 21.84 9.51
CA LEU A 101 34.67 22.92 10.33
C LEU A 101 35.43 23.10 11.66
N ILE A 102 35.74 22.00 12.35
CA ILE A 102 36.48 22.03 13.62
C ILE A 102 37.90 22.59 13.42
N VAL A 103 38.59 22.17 12.35
CA VAL A 103 39.93 22.68 12.02
C VAL A 103 39.87 24.18 11.69
N ALA A 104 38.89 24.63 10.91
CA ALA A 104 38.72 26.04 10.59
C ALA A 104 38.45 26.90 11.84
N LEU A 105 37.61 26.44 12.75
CA LEU A 105 37.35 27.11 14.04
C LEU A 105 38.59 27.14 14.92
N GLY A 106 39.37 26.05 14.95
CA GLY A 106 40.64 25.98 15.67
C GLY A 106 41.66 27.00 15.15
N ILE A 107 41.79 27.11 13.82
CA ILE A 107 42.70 28.10 13.19
C ILE A 107 42.21 29.53 13.45
N GLY A 108 40.91 29.79 13.33
CA GLY A 108 40.33 31.11 13.62
C GLY A 108 40.51 31.53 15.08
N GLY A 109 40.26 30.62 16.03
CA GLY A 109 40.51 30.83 17.45
C GLY A 109 42.00 31.01 17.78
N TYR A 110 42.89 30.27 17.11
CA TYR A 110 44.33 30.39 17.28
C TYR A 110 44.88 31.73 16.75
N LEU A 111 44.37 32.22 15.62
CA LEU A 111 44.72 33.55 15.09
C LEU A 111 44.20 34.67 16.01
N TRP A 112 43.00 34.50 16.57
CA TRP A 112 42.43 35.43 17.56
C TRP A 112 43.24 35.46 18.87
N TYR A 113 43.71 34.30 19.33
CA TYR A 113 44.55 34.18 20.53
C TYR A 113 45.95 34.78 20.33
N ARG A 114 46.50 34.73 19.12
CA ARG A 114 47.87 35.20 18.84
C ARG A 114 47.96 36.70 18.53
N VAL A 115 46.91 37.31 17.98
CA VAL A 115 46.88 38.73 17.62
C VAL A 115 45.99 39.46 18.63
N GLY A 116 46.53 39.70 19.83
CA GLY A 116 45.82 40.37 20.93
C GLY A 116 45.27 41.73 20.51
N PHE A 117 43.96 41.82 20.31
CA PHE A 117 43.28 43.06 19.97
C PHE A 117 43.02 43.88 21.25
N VAL A 118 43.76 44.98 21.39
CA VAL A 118 43.56 46.01 22.40
C VAL A 118 42.22 46.71 22.12
N ILE A 119 41.23 46.54 22.99
CA ILE A 119 39.96 47.27 22.94
C ILE A 119 40.15 48.62 23.65
N PRO A 120 40.06 49.78 22.97
CA PRO A 120 40.04 51.07 23.64
C PRO A 120 38.67 51.27 24.31
N THR A 121 38.63 51.24 25.64
CA THR A 121 37.42 51.56 26.40
C THR A 121 37.14 53.06 26.34
N ARG A 122 36.03 53.47 25.74
CA ARG A 122 35.41 54.78 26.02
C ARG A 122 33.95 54.61 26.45
N ARG A 123 33.76 54.91 27.75
CA ARG A 123 32.62 55.53 28.45
C ARG A 123 31.20 55.14 28.02
N LYS A 124 30.48 54.52 28.96
CA LYS A 124 29.02 54.63 29.06
C LYS A 124 28.62 56.09 29.38
N PRO A 125 27.47 56.55 28.87
CA PRO A 125 26.56 57.30 29.71
C PRO A 125 25.16 56.66 29.76
N ASN A 126 24.42 57.09 30.78
CA ASN A 126 23.20 56.52 31.34
C ASN A 126 21.92 56.96 30.61
N ALA A 127 20.83 56.25 30.97
CA ALA A 127 19.41 56.66 30.98
C ALA A 127 18.82 56.99 29.58
N GLU A 128 17.63 56.53 29.20
CA GLU A 128 16.29 56.91 29.65
C GLU A 128 15.28 55.96 28.94
N THR A 129 14.25 55.44 29.61
CA THR A 129 12.82 55.88 29.54
C THR A 129 12.05 55.51 28.25
N GLY A 130 10.83 54.99 28.43
CA GLY A 130 9.73 54.99 27.44
C GLY A 130 9.45 53.62 26.81
N THR A 131 8.39 52.90 27.21
CA THR A 131 6.97 53.00 26.78
C THR A 131 6.74 52.72 25.30
N ASP A 132 5.91 51.68 25.07
CA ASP A 132 5.06 51.36 23.93
C ASP A 132 5.66 51.39 22.52
N THR A 133 5.62 50.24 21.84
CA THR A 133 4.81 50.11 20.62
C THR A 133 4.61 48.66 20.17
N LEU A 134 3.46 48.49 19.53
CA LEU A 134 2.82 47.29 19.01
C LEU A 134 3.53 46.71 17.78
N GLU A 135 3.63 45.39 17.71
CA GLU A 135 3.53 44.57 16.47
C GLU A 135 2.95 43.20 16.89
N ARG A 136 1.73 42.78 16.52
CA ARG A 136 1.08 42.54 15.21
C ARG A 136 1.71 41.39 14.42
N GLY A 137 1.00 40.26 14.43
CA GLY A 137 1.16 39.10 13.55
C GLY A 137 0.74 37.85 14.31
N GLY A 138 -0.42 37.23 14.10
CA GLY A 138 -1.17 37.04 12.89
C GLY A 138 -1.73 35.62 12.97
N LEU A 139 -2.69 35.38 13.86
CA LEU A 139 -3.43 34.13 13.93
C LEU A 139 -4.30 34.03 12.67
N ARG A 140 -3.74 33.34 11.67
CA ARG A 140 -4.39 33.03 10.41
C ARG A 140 -5.52 32.04 10.68
N LYS A 141 -6.72 32.59 10.91
CA LYS A 141 -7.99 31.87 10.83
C LYS A 141 -8.08 31.19 9.47
N ARG A 142 -8.17 29.86 9.45
CA ARG A 142 -8.70 29.13 8.29
C ARG A 142 -10.21 29.04 8.51
N ASN A 143 -10.91 29.70 7.61
CA ASN A 143 -12.35 29.78 7.48
C ASN A 143 -12.87 28.39 7.06
N THR A 144 -13.57 27.67 7.92
CA THR A 144 -14.57 26.69 7.49
C THR A 144 -15.90 27.43 7.51
N GLN A 145 -16.32 27.81 6.30
CA GLN A 145 -17.60 28.43 6.03
C GLN A 145 -18.69 27.53 6.61
N GLY A 146 -19.47 28.07 7.53
CA GLY A 146 -20.67 27.42 8.03
C GLY A 146 -21.76 27.42 6.97
N THR A 147 -22.35 26.24 6.80
CA THR A 147 -23.74 26.06 6.39
C THR A 147 -24.39 25.25 7.51
N GLU A 148 -25.19 25.93 8.34
CA GLU A 148 -26.33 25.33 9.07
C GLU A 148 -27.25 24.65 8.02
N THR A 149 -27.78 23.43 8.16
CA THR A 149 -27.91 22.54 9.31
C THR A 149 -28.31 21.15 8.81
N GLU A 150 -27.48 20.14 9.07
CA GLU A 150 -27.89 18.76 9.38
C GLU A 150 -26.74 18.18 10.22
N PRO A 151 -26.98 17.43 11.32
CA PRO A 151 -25.88 16.74 12.00
C PRO A 151 -25.20 15.86 10.95
N ILE A 152 -23.91 16.13 10.66
CA ILE A 152 -23.16 15.32 9.71
C ILE A 152 -22.99 13.96 10.37
N THR A 153 -23.89 13.03 10.07
CA THR A 153 -23.77 11.66 10.56
C THR A 153 -22.56 11.04 9.88
N PRO A 154 -21.79 10.18 10.57
CA PRO A 154 -20.71 9.44 9.93
C PRO A 154 -21.17 8.71 8.66
N ALA A 155 -22.45 8.29 8.64
CA ALA A 155 -23.10 7.65 7.49
C ALA A 155 -23.29 8.61 6.31
N SER A 156 -23.74 9.86 6.52
CA SER A 156 -23.90 10.82 5.42
C SER A 156 -22.56 11.21 4.80
N GLN A 157 -21.53 11.41 5.64
CA GLN A 157 -20.16 11.67 5.18
C GLN A 157 -19.62 10.50 4.35
N ALA A 158 -19.85 9.25 4.78
CA ALA A 158 -19.40 8.08 4.05
C ALA A 158 -20.09 7.98 2.68
N ARG A 159 -21.39 8.25 2.60
CA ARG A 159 -22.14 8.25 1.33
C ARG A 159 -21.65 9.29 0.35
N GLU A 160 -21.42 10.53 0.81
CA GLU A 160 -20.84 11.58 -0.03
C GLU A 160 -19.47 11.16 -0.58
N ALA A 161 -18.63 10.52 0.24
CA ALA A 161 -17.34 10.00 -0.20
C ALA A 161 -17.48 8.86 -1.23
N LEU A 162 -18.47 7.98 -1.09
CA LEU A 162 -18.76 6.91 -2.04
C LEU A 162 -19.27 7.45 -3.39
N GLU A 163 -20.13 8.47 -3.37
CA GLU A 163 -20.58 9.17 -4.58
C GLU A 163 -19.42 9.90 -5.28
N GLY A 164 -18.44 10.40 -4.52
CA GLY A 164 -17.20 10.91 -5.08
C GLY A 164 -16.41 9.86 -5.88
N LEU A 165 -16.49 8.57 -5.50
CA LEU A 165 -15.80 7.47 -6.18
C LEU A 165 -16.49 7.03 -7.48
N THR A 166 -17.79 7.23 -7.63
CA THR A 166 -18.49 6.92 -8.90
C THR A 166 -18.08 7.89 -10.01
N HIS A 167 -17.73 9.13 -9.64
CA HIS A 167 -17.37 10.19 -10.57
C HIS A 167 -15.86 10.30 -10.85
N SER A 168 -15.01 9.50 -10.20
CA SER A 168 -13.56 9.56 -10.46
C SER A 168 -13.20 8.91 -11.80
N ASP A 169 -12.49 9.67 -12.65
CA ASP A 169 -12.19 9.30 -14.02
C ASP A 169 -11.50 7.92 -14.12
N THR A 170 -12.06 7.09 -15.00
CA THR A 170 -11.81 5.65 -15.26
C THR A 170 -10.37 5.21 -15.59
N THR A 171 -9.37 6.06 -15.39
CA THR A 171 -7.93 5.79 -15.52
C THR A 171 -7.20 5.77 -14.17
N GLU A 172 -7.94 5.76 -13.06
CA GLU A 172 -7.37 5.57 -11.73
C GLU A 172 -7.00 4.08 -11.52
N ASN A 173 -5.79 3.82 -11.04
CA ASN A 173 -5.34 2.45 -10.75
C ASN A 173 -6.33 1.76 -9.81
N ALA A 174 -6.65 0.48 -10.05
CA ALA A 174 -7.50 -0.34 -9.17
C ALA A 174 -7.09 -0.25 -7.68
N THR A 175 -5.79 -0.11 -7.43
CA THR A 175 -5.22 0.12 -6.10
C THR A 175 -5.66 1.45 -5.47
N THR A 176 -5.72 2.55 -6.24
CA THR A 176 -6.15 3.86 -5.71
C THR A 176 -7.63 3.83 -5.34
N PHE A 177 -8.47 3.29 -6.22
CA PHE A 177 -9.89 3.08 -5.95
C PHE A 177 -10.10 2.22 -4.69
N ALA A 178 -9.43 1.06 -4.61
CA ALA A 178 -9.54 0.16 -3.47
C ALA A 178 -9.06 0.79 -2.15
N ASN A 179 -7.97 1.58 -2.20
CA ASN A 179 -7.49 2.33 -1.04
C ASN A 179 -8.52 3.38 -0.58
N ALA A 180 -9.12 4.11 -1.51
CA ALA A 180 -10.11 5.13 -1.20
C ALA A 180 -11.38 4.48 -0.61
N LEU A 181 -11.87 3.39 -1.19
CA LEU A 181 -13.02 2.65 -0.69
C LEU A 181 -12.80 2.09 0.73
N ALA A 182 -11.66 1.43 0.97
CA ALA A 182 -11.32 0.93 2.30
C ALA A 182 -11.19 2.08 3.32
N GLN A 183 -10.58 3.19 2.92
CA GLN A 183 -10.43 4.37 3.76
C GLN A 183 -11.78 4.96 4.16
N THR A 184 -12.75 5.05 3.23
CA THR A 184 -14.11 5.49 3.52
C THR A 184 -14.81 4.57 4.52
N LEU A 185 -14.72 3.25 4.33
CA LEU A 185 -15.29 2.27 5.25
C LEU A 185 -14.68 2.37 6.65
N TYR A 186 -13.36 2.49 6.76
CA TYR A 186 -12.71 2.65 8.06
C TYR A 186 -13.07 3.99 8.73
N GLN A 187 -13.17 5.09 7.98
CA GLN A 187 -13.60 6.38 8.53
C GLN A 187 -15.04 6.32 9.06
N TYR A 188 -15.93 5.64 8.34
CA TYR A 188 -17.29 5.39 8.80
C TYR A 188 -17.31 4.62 10.12
N LEU A 189 -16.55 3.52 10.21
CA LEU A 189 -16.45 2.71 11.43
C LEU A 189 -15.80 3.48 12.59
N GLU A 190 -14.82 4.33 12.31
CA GLU A 190 -14.22 5.23 13.32
C GLU A 190 -15.23 6.21 13.88
N GLY A 191 -16.00 6.88 13.01
CA GLY A 191 -17.01 7.85 13.43
C GLY A 191 -18.19 7.22 14.17
N THR A 192 -18.54 5.99 13.81
CA THR A 192 -19.76 5.32 14.29
C THR A 192 -19.51 4.41 15.49
N LEU A 193 -18.38 3.69 15.51
CA LEU A 193 -18.07 2.65 16.49
C LEU A 193 -16.77 2.92 17.26
N ALA A 194 -16.18 4.11 17.11
CA ALA A 194 -14.94 4.51 17.79
C ALA A 194 -13.77 3.52 17.59
N LEU A 195 -13.57 3.09 16.35
CA LEU A 195 -12.51 2.16 15.97
C LEU A 195 -11.12 2.65 16.42
N SER A 196 -10.36 1.81 17.13
CA SER A 196 -9.03 2.18 17.64
C SER A 196 -7.92 2.03 16.59
N GLN A 197 -8.09 1.10 15.64
CA GLN A 197 -7.11 0.80 14.59
C GLN A 197 -7.82 0.42 13.29
N ARG A 198 -7.30 0.91 12.15
CA ARG A 198 -7.82 0.61 10.80
C ARG A 198 -7.29 -0.73 10.28
N ASN A 199 -7.76 -1.82 10.87
CA ASN A 199 -7.48 -3.17 10.39
C ASN A 199 -8.73 -4.06 10.51
N ILE A 200 -8.74 -5.16 9.76
CA ILE A 200 -9.89 -6.08 9.65
C ILE A 200 -10.21 -6.72 11.00
N ASP A 201 -9.20 -7.10 11.79
CA ASP A 201 -9.39 -7.77 13.08
C ASP A 201 -10.09 -6.86 14.10
N THR A 202 -9.66 -5.59 14.17
CA THR A 202 -10.27 -4.58 15.04
C THR A 202 -11.68 -4.24 14.56
N ALA A 203 -11.89 -4.10 13.24
CA ALA A 203 -13.21 -3.90 12.67
C ALA A 203 -14.17 -5.04 13.05
N ARG A 204 -13.70 -6.29 12.97
CA ARG A 204 -14.48 -7.46 13.39
C ARG A 204 -14.84 -7.41 14.86
N GLU A 205 -13.85 -7.24 15.73
CA GLU A 205 -14.04 -7.20 17.19
C GLU A 205 -15.07 -6.13 17.58
N VAL A 206 -14.88 -4.90 17.09
CA VAL A 206 -15.77 -3.77 17.42
C VAL A 206 -17.18 -3.98 16.89
N CYS A 207 -17.35 -4.47 15.65
CA CYS A 207 -18.67 -4.74 15.08
C CYS A 207 -19.40 -5.86 15.84
N THR A 208 -18.70 -6.92 16.25
CA THR A 208 -19.30 -7.99 17.06
C THR A 208 -19.72 -7.49 18.43
N HIS A 209 -18.91 -6.64 19.08
CA HIS A 209 -19.25 -6.05 20.37
C HIS A 209 -20.44 -5.10 20.29
N ALA A 210 -20.59 -4.40 19.17
CA ALA A 210 -21.72 -3.52 18.87
C ALA A 210 -23.01 -4.28 18.49
N GLY A 211 -23.02 -5.62 18.48
CA GLY A 211 -24.21 -6.42 18.20
C GLY A 211 -24.60 -6.47 16.72
N ILE A 212 -23.68 -6.19 15.80
CA ILE A 212 -23.93 -6.27 14.36
C ILE A 212 -24.12 -7.73 13.95
N SER A 213 -25.16 -7.99 13.15
CA SER A 213 -25.49 -9.35 12.70
C SER A 213 -24.34 -9.96 11.88
N GLU A 214 -24.12 -11.26 12.06
CA GLU A 214 -23.13 -12.06 11.33
C GLU A 214 -23.15 -11.87 9.79
N PRO A 215 -24.32 -11.85 9.10
CA PRO A 215 -24.33 -11.64 7.65
C PRO A 215 -23.83 -10.26 7.19
N VAL A 216 -24.10 -9.20 7.97
CA VAL A 216 -23.65 -7.84 7.65
C VAL A 216 -22.15 -7.71 7.92
N LEU A 217 -21.68 -8.31 9.01
CA LEU A 217 -20.27 -8.37 9.34
C LEU A 217 -19.47 -9.10 8.27
N ASP A 218 -19.93 -10.27 7.81
CA ASP A 218 -19.26 -11.01 6.75
C ASP A 218 -19.19 -10.20 5.45
N GLY A 219 -20.26 -9.47 5.11
CA GLY A 219 -20.27 -8.56 3.96
C GLY A 219 -19.24 -7.43 4.07
N LEU A 220 -19.11 -6.81 5.25
CA LEU A 220 -18.11 -5.79 5.51
C LEU A 220 -16.68 -6.36 5.39
N ILE A 221 -16.42 -7.54 5.96
CA ILE A 221 -15.11 -8.17 5.96
C ILE A 221 -14.73 -8.62 4.54
N ASP A 222 -15.66 -9.16 3.75
CA ASP A 222 -15.44 -9.48 2.33
C ASP A 222 -15.01 -8.24 1.54
N LEU A 223 -15.71 -7.11 1.74
CA LEU A 223 -15.37 -5.85 1.08
C LEU A 223 -13.96 -5.37 1.45
N LEU A 224 -13.63 -5.30 2.75
CA LEU A 224 -12.31 -4.88 3.20
C LEU A 224 -11.21 -5.82 2.69
N THR A 225 -11.46 -7.13 2.68
CA THR A 225 -10.53 -8.15 2.16
C THR A 225 -10.31 -7.97 0.67
N LYS A 226 -11.37 -7.69 -0.10
CA LYS A 226 -11.27 -7.43 -1.54
C LYS A 226 -10.50 -6.15 -1.83
N CYS A 227 -10.68 -5.10 -1.03
CA CYS A 227 -9.86 -3.89 -1.13
C CYS A 227 -8.38 -4.17 -0.86
N ASP A 228 -8.07 -4.93 0.20
CA ASP A 228 -6.71 -5.35 0.50
C ASP A 228 -6.09 -6.16 -0.65
N TYR A 229 -6.86 -7.06 -1.27
CA TYR A 229 -6.41 -7.79 -2.44
C TYR A 229 -5.96 -6.86 -3.58
N HIS A 230 -6.76 -5.86 -3.95
CA HIS A 230 -6.38 -4.89 -5.00
C HIS A 230 -5.22 -3.96 -4.59
N ARG A 231 -4.99 -3.79 -3.29
CA ARG A 231 -3.83 -3.06 -2.76
C ARG A 231 -2.52 -3.84 -2.93
N PHE A 232 -2.54 -5.14 -2.64
CA PHE A 232 -1.34 -5.98 -2.68
C PHE A 232 -1.10 -6.63 -4.06
N ALA A 233 -2.17 -6.92 -4.81
CA ALA A 233 -2.18 -7.50 -6.15
C ALA A 233 -2.98 -6.58 -7.10
N PRO A 234 -2.31 -5.63 -7.79
CA PRO A 234 -2.97 -4.67 -8.68
C PRO A 234 -3.54 -5.35 -9.93
N VAL A 235 -4.75 -5.91 -9.81
CA VAL A 235 -5.54 -6.44 -10.92
C VAL A 235 -6.46 -5.31 -11.41
N PRO A 236 -6.52 -5.03 -12.73
CA PRO A 236 -7.47 -4.07 -13.28
C PRO A 236 -8.91 -4.40 -12.87
N LEU A 237 -9.66 -3.38 -12.47
CA LEU A 237 -11.08 -3.49 -12.15
C LEU A 237 -11.89 -2.89 -13.30
N SER A 238 -12.91 -3.60 -13.76
CA SER A 238 -13.86 -3.03 -14.72
C SER A 238 -14.71 -1.94 -14.06
N THR A 239 -15.39 -1.10 -14.85
CA THR A 239 -16.34 -0.12 -14.32
C THR A 239 -17.48 -0.82 -13.57
N ASP A 240 -18.06 -1.87 -14.16
CA ASP A 240 -19.15 -2.63 -13.52
C ASP A 240 -18.72 -3.24 -12.17
N GLU A 241 -17.48 -3.71 -12.05
CA GLU A 241 -16.95 -4.25 -10.79
C GLU A 241 -16.74 -3.16 -9.73
N ARG A 242 -16.33 -1.96 -10.14
CA ARG A 242 -16.20 -0.80 -9.23
C ARG A 242 -17.57 -0.36 -8.74
N ASP A 243 -18.54 -0.24 -9.63
CA ASP A 243 -19.91 0.15 -9.28
C ASP A 243 -20.55 -0.88 -8.34
N ALA A 244 -20.32 -2.17 -8.60
CA ALA A 244 -20.77 -3.24 -7.71
C ALA A 244 -20.09 -3.21 -6.33
N LEU A 245 -18.84 -2.74 -6.22
CA LEU A 245 -18.16 -2.57 -4.94
C LEU A 245 -18.71 -1.38 -4.16
N ILE A 246 -18.98 -0.26 -4.83
CA ILE A 246 -19.60 0.92 -4.23
C ILE A 246 -21.00 0.59 -3.71
N ALA A 247 -21.85 0.00 -4.55
CA ALA A 247 -23.22 -0.37 -4.18
C ALA A 247 -23.26 -1.34 -2.98
N ARG A 248 -22.32 -2.30 -2.92
CA ARG A 248 -22.20 -3.20 -1.76
C ARG A 248 -21.75 -2.46 -0.50
N ALA A 249 -20.83 -1.49 -0.61
CA ALA A 249 -20.40 -0.68 0.52
C ALA A 249 -21.54 0.18 1.09
N GLU A 250 -22.35 0.80 0.21
CA GLU A 250 -23.54 1.55 0.61
C GLU A 250 -24.56 0.66 1.35
N ALA A 251 -24.81 -0.54 0.83
CA ALA A 251 -25.73 -1.49 1.47
C ALA A 251 -25.27 -1.86 2.88
N VAL A 252 -23.98 -2.17 3.07
CA VAL A 252 -23.41 -2.48 4.39
C VAL A 252 -23.55 -1.30 5.35
N ILE A 253 -23.26 -0.07 4.90
CA ILE A 253 -23.43 1.14 5.74
C ILE A 253 -24.89 1.30 6.18
N ASN A 254 -25.84 1.11 5.25
CA ASN A 254 -27.27 1.21 5.55
C ASN A 254 -27.71 0.14 6.56
N ASP A 255 -27.25 -1.09 6.40
CA ASP A 255 -27.60 -2.19 7.29
C ASP A 255 -27.05 -1.97 8.71
N ILE A 256 -25.82 -1.48 8.84
CA ILE A 256 -25.23 -1.13 10.12
C ILE A 256 -26.01 0.00 10.80
N GLU A 257 -26.32 1.08 10.07
CA GLU A 257 -27.08 2.21 10.60
C GLU A 257 -28.49 1.80 11.05
N ASN A 258 -29.18 0.95 10.27
CA ASN A 258 -30.49 0.43 10.63
C ASN A 258 -30.46 -0.41 11.93
N LEU A 259 -29.44 -1.24 12.10
CA LEU A 259 -29.26 -2.06 13.31
C LEU A 259 -28.97 -1.19 14.54
N GLN A 260 -28.20 -0.11 14.38
CA GLN A 260 -27.91 0.83 15.47
C GLN A 260 -29.14 1.64 15.88
N ASN A 261 -29.87 2.17 14.90
CA ASN A 261 -31.12 2.89 15.17
C ASN A 261 -32.16 1.99 15.87
N ALA A 262 -32.16 0.69 15.60
CA ALA A 262 -33.01 -0.27 16.29
C ALA A 262 -32.56 -0.59 17.73
N HIS A 263 -31.29 -0.38 18.07
CA HIS A 263 -30.77 -0.58 19.43
C HIS A 263 -31.03 0.63 20.34
N ASP A 264 -31.02 1.84 19.75
CA ASP A 264 -31.21 3.11 20.48
C ASP A 264 -32.69 3.51 20.67
N ALA A 265 -33.63 2.78 20.05
CA ALA A 265 -35.08 3.03 20.09
C ALA A 265 -35.81 2.20 21.17
#